data_AF-D6X923-F1
#
_entry.id   AF-D6X923-F1
#
_cell.length_a   1.000
_cell.length_b   1.000
_cell.length_c   1.000
_cell.angle_alpha   90.00
_cell.angle_beta   90.00
_cell.angle_gamma   90.00
#
_symmetry.space_group_name_H-M   'P 1'
#
loop_
_entity.id
_entity.type
_entity.pdbx_description
1 polymer ?
#
loop_
_entity_poly.entity_id
_entity_poly.type
_entity_poly.pdbx_seq_one_letter_code
_entity_poly.pdbx_strand_id
1 'polypeptide(L)'
;GRNAHHAAGLARHASCAFELVPLLEHQIVDHVYSYGIAAAETVPVALAVAVAARGKVAEAVPSAACLSRVADSAPALAGALTGALGGGRSVPATWRDACRTLAGCALPRLAGTDLVELAALLETALRPQGGLPPGAALPAG
;
A
#
# COMPACT_ATOMS: atom_id res chain seq x y z
N GLY A 1 6.77 7.91 14.09
CA GLY A 1 5.68 8.60 14.82
C GLY A 1 5.01 7.63 15.79
N ARG A 2 4.44 8.11 16.90
CA ARG A 2 3.87 7.26 17.97
C ARG A 2 2.83 6.26 17.45
N ASN A 3 1.90 6.70 16.60
CA ASN A 3 0.84 5.83 16.04
C ASN A 3 1.41 4.69 15.18
N ALA A 4 2.47 4.94 14.41
CA ALA A 4 3.14 3.90 13.61
C ALA A 4 3.76 2.80 14.50
N HIS A 5 4.43 3.19 15.59
CA HIS A 5 5.00 2.21 16.52
C HIS A 5 3.92 1.42 17.25
N HIS A 6 2.82 2.07 17.66
CA HIS A 6 1.69 1.41 18.31
C HIS A 6 0.99 0.42 17.37
N ALA A 7 0.64 0.85 16.16
CA ALA A 7 -0.03 0.02 15.17
C ALA A 7 0.84 -1.17 14.74
N ALA A 8 2.16 -0.96 14.58
CA ALA A 8 3.10 -2.06 14.34
C ALA A 8 3.21 -3.01 15.55
N GLY A 9 3.08 -2.50 16.78
CA GLY A 9 2.99 -3.29 17.99
C GLY A 9 1.79 -4.23 17.98
N LEU A 10 0.60 -3.71 17.68
CA LEU A 10 -0.62 -4.51 17.54
C LEU A 10 -0.48 -5.57 16.45
N ALA A 11 0.05 -5.18 15.28
CA ALA A 11 0.19 -6.07 14.13
C ALA A 11 1.08 -7.28 14.39
N ARG A 12 2.12 -7.16 15.21
CA ARG A 12 3.01 -8.28 15.56
C ARG A 12 2.33 -9.37 16.38
N HIS A 13 1.23 -9.04 17.07
CA HIS A 13 0.52 -9.98 17.95
C HIS A 13 -0.79 -10.50 17.32
N ALA A 14 -1.20 -9.97 16.18
CA ALA A 14 -2.39 -10.42 15.46
C ALA A 14 -2.12 -11.75 14.74
N SER A 15 -3.10 -12.65 14.76
CA SER A 15 -3.04 -13.92 14.04
C SER A 15 -3.31 -13.73 12.54
N CYS A 16 -4.14 -12.75 12.19
CA CYS A 16 -4.44 -12.32 10.83
C CYS A 16 -4.76 -10.81 10.74
N ALA A 17 -4.77 -10.25 9.54
CA ALA A 17 -5.04 -8.83 9.34
C ALA A 17 -6.43 -8.37 9.80
N PHE A 18 -7.44 -9.24 9.70
CA PHE A 18 -8.82 -8.90 10.04
C PHE A 18 -9.02 -8.70 11.55
N GLU A 19 -8.24 -9.40 12.38
CA GLU A 19 -8.26 -9.20 13.84
C GLU A 19 -7.84 -7.78 14.25
N LEU A 20 -7.08 -7.08 13.41
CA LEU A 20 -6.69 -5.70 13.71
C LEU A 20 -7.83 -4.69 13.52
N VAL A 21 -8.88 -5.00 12.77
CA VAL A 21 -9.95 -4.05 12.45
C VAL A 21 -10.54 -3.38 13.70
N PRO A 22 -11.06 -4.12 14.70
CA PRO A 22 -11.64 -3.50 15.89
C PRO A 22 -10.59 -2.75 16.74
N LEU A 23 -9.34 -3.23 16.77
CA LEU A 23 -8.26 -2.63 17.55
C LEU A 23 -7.81 -1.30 16.95
N LEU A 24 -7.65 -1.23 15.64
CA LEU A 24 -7.27 -0.02 14.93
C LEU A 24 -8.38 1.01 15.03
N GLU A 25 -9.64 0.60 14.81
CA GLU A 25 -10.81 1.46 14.91
C GLU A 25 -10.92 2.16 16.27
N HIS A 26 -10.64 1.42 17.36
CA HIS A 26 -10.79 1.95 18.71
C HIS A 26 -9.54 2.70 19.23
N GLN A 27 -8.32 2.31 18.81
CA GLN A 27 -7.08 2.79 19.45
C GLN A 27 -6.24 3.76 18.61
N ILE A 28 -6.40 3.75 17.29
CA ILE A 28 -5.55 4.53 16.38
C ILE A 28 -6.33 5.64 15.70
N VAL A 29 -7.56 5.35 15.31
CA VAL A 29 -8.31 6.28 14.48
C VAL A 29 -9.34 7.02 15.35
N ASP A 30 -8.97 8.24 15.74
CA ASP A 30 -9.66 9.02 16.77
C ASP A 30 -11.08 9.42 16.30
N HIS A 31 -12.03 9.51 17.22
CA HIS A 31 -13.42 9.86 16.92
C HIS A 31 -13.60 11.34 16.54
N VAL A 32 -12.56 12.17 16.66
CA VAL A 32 -12.58 13.59 16.32
C VAL A 32 -12.10 13.81 14.88
N TYR A 33 -13.01 14.20 13.98
CA TYR A 33 -12.68 14.52 12.59
C TYR A 33 -11.79 15.77 12.49
N SER A 34 -10.50 15.58 12.20
CA SER A 34 -9.57 16.65 11.82
C SER A 34 -8.80 16.21 10.57
N TYR A 35 -8.98 16.96 9.46
CA TYR A 35 -8.32 16.65 8.18
C TYR A 35 -6.78 16.66 8.26
N GLY A 36 -6.19 17.37 9.23
CA GLY A 36 -4.74 17.34 9.49
C GLY A 36 -4.23 16.03 10.10
N ILE A 37 -5.12 15.19 10.63
CA ILE A 37 -4.81 13.92 11.31
C ILE A 37 -5.02 12.71 10.39
N ALA A 38 -5.84 12.83 9.35
CA ALA A 38 -6.17 11.72 8.44
C ALA A 38 -4.92 11.06 7.81
N ALA A 39 -3.91 11.84 7.38
CA ALA A 39 -2.64 11.29 6.88
C ALA A 39 -1.80 10.62 7.97
N ALA A 40 -1.83 11.16 9.20
CA ALA A 40 -1.10 10.64 10.34
C ALA A 40 -1.63 9.29 10.82
N GLU A 41 -2.88 8.94 10.49
CA GLU A 41 -3.52 7.67 10.83
C GLU A 41 -3.52 6.67 9.67
N THR A 42 -3.75 7.14 8.44
CA THR A 42 -3.88 6.28 7.26
C THR A 42 -2.61 5.46 6.99
N VAL A 43 -1.42 6.10 7.07
CA VAL A 43 -0.14 5.41 6.81
C VAL A 43 0.15 4.34 7.88
N PRO A 44 0.07 4.62 9.19
CA PRO A 44 0.17 3.59 10.23
C PRO A 44 -0.82 2.44 10.09
N VAL A 45 -2.09 2.74 9.78
CA VAL A 45 -3.13 1.72 9.57
C VAL A 45 -2.74 0.81 8.41
N ALA A 46 -2.43 1.39 7.24
CA ALA A 46 -2.04 0.63 6.05
C ALA A 46 -0.81 -0.25 6.28
N LEU A 47 0.19 0.26 7.02
CA LEU A 47 1.37 -0.51 7.39
C LEU A 47 1.02 -1.65 8.34
N ALA A 48 0.21 -1.40 9.37
CA ALA A 48 -0.15 -2.40 10.37
C ALA A 48 -0.93 -3.58 9.76
N VAL A 49 -1.92 -3.29 8.91
CA VAL A 49 -2.67 -4.35 8.22
C VAL A 49 -1.80 -5.12 7.22
N ALA A 50 -0.87 -4.45 6.52
CA ALA A 50 0.07 -5.13 5.63
C ALA A 50 1.04 -6.06 6.39
N VAL A 51 1.51 -5.64 7.58
CA VAL A 51 2.35 -6.45 8.47
C VAL A 51 1.57 -7.64 9.02
N ALA A 52 0.36 -7.44 9.52
CA ALA A 52 -0.48 -8.52 10.05
C ALA A 52 -0.91 -9.53 8.96
N ALA A 53 -1.14 -9.05 7.74
CA ALA A 53 -1.38 -9.89 6.57
C ALA A 53 -0.12 -10.63 6.07
N ARG A 54 1.06 -10.34 6.65
CA ARG A 54 2.36 -10.86 6.20
C ARG A 54 2.58 -10.64 4.70
N GLY A 55 2.22 -9.47 4.20
CA GLY A 55 2.36 -9.11 2.79
C GLY A 55 1.26 -9.66 1.86
N LYS A 56 0.27 -10.40 2.37
CA LYS A 56 -0.81 -10.95 1.52
C LYS A 56 -1.86 -9.89 1.21
N VAL A 57 -1.88 -9.42 -0.04
CA VAL A 57 -2.82 -8.39 -0.52
C VAL A 57 -4.30 -8.77 -0.31
N ALA A 58 -4.64 -10.05 -0.51
CA ALA A 58 -6.00 -10.56 -0.36
C ALA A 58 -6.51 -10.53 1.10
N GLU A 59 -5.61 -10.48 2.08
CA GLU A 59 -5.98 -10.32 3.50
C GLU A 59 -5.92 -8.85 3.92
N ALA A 60 -4.90 -8.11 3.47
CA ALA A 60 -4.65 -6.72 3.88
C ALA A 60 -5.72 -5.74 3.35
N VAL A 61 -6.05 -5.82 2.06
CA VAL A 61 -6.93 -4.84 1.40
C VAL A 61 -8.36 -4.88 1.96
N PRO A 62 -9.01 -6.06 2.12
CA PRO A 62 -10.35 -6.11 2.70
C PRO A 62 -10.36 -5.67 4.17
N SER A 63 -9.32 -6.03 4.94
CA SER A 63 -9.20 -5.60 6.35
C SER A 63 -9.09 -4.07 6.45
N ALA A 64 -8.30 -3.44 5.58
CA ALA A 64 -8.21 -1.98 5.53
C ALA A 64 -9.54 -1.32 5.12
N ALA A 65 -10.30 -1.96 4.22
CA ALA A 65 -11.56 -1.43 3.72
C ALA A 65 -12.67 -1.43 4.80
N CYS A 66 -12.56 -2.30 5.80
CA CYS A 66 -13.46 -2.31 6.96
C CYS A 66 -13.27 -1.10 7.90
N LEU A 67 -12.19 -0.32 7.75
CA LEU A 67 -11.92 0.85 8.57
C LEU A 67 -12.51 2.11 7.92
N SER A 68 -13.82 2.30 8.07
CA SER A 68 -14.63 3.30 7.35
C SER A 68 -14.01 4.69 7.24
N ARG A 69 -13.40 5.20 8.31
CA ARG A 69 -12.83 6.57 8.32
C ARG A 69 -11.60 6.74 7.42
N VAL A 70 -10.85 5.67 7.19
CA VAL A 70 -9.64 5.68 6.35
C VAL A 70 -9.83 4.84 5.08
N ALA A 71 -11.04 4.35 4.82
CA ALA A 71 -11.35 3.45 3.70
C ALA A 71 -11.09 4.09 2.32
N ASP A 72 -11.09 5.42 2.22
CA ASP A 72 -10.79 6.12 0.97
C ASP A 72 -9.32 5.98 0.52
N SER A 73 -8.39 5.71 1.45
CA SER A 73 -6.94 5.73 1.16
C SER A 73 -6.15 4.55 1.74
N ALA A 74 -6.53 4.04 2.91
CA ALA A 74 -5.82 2.94 3.56
C ALA A 74 -5.80 1.64 2.72
N PRO A 75 -6.89 1.23 2.04
CA PRO A 75 -6.86 0.02 1.20
C PRO A 75 -5.91 0.16 0.00
N ALA A 76 -5.87 1.34 -0.63
CA ALA A 76 -4.96 1.60 -1.74
C ALA A 76 -3.48 1.55 -1.27
N LEU A 77 -3.17 2.16 -0.12
CA LEU A 77 -1.82 2.12 0.46
C LEU A 77 -1.42 0.69 0.92
N ALA A 78 -2.33 -0.03 1.56
CA ALA A 78 -2.10 -1.43 1.96
C ALA A 78 -1.87 -2.31 0.72
N GLY A 79 -2.66 -2.10 -0.34
CA GLY A 79 -2.50 -2.76 -1.64
C GLY A 79 -1.14 -2.45 -2.29
N ALA A 80 -0.69 -1.20 -2.25
CA ALA A 80 0.63 -0.82 -2.77
C ALA A 80 1.78 -1.48 -2.00
N LEU A 81 1.72 -1.48 -0.65
CA LEU A 81 2.74 -2.11 0.20
C LEU A 81 2.82 -3.63 -0.02
N THR A 82 1.66 -4.30 0.03
CA THR A 82 1.59 -5.76 -0.19
C THR A 82 1.91 -6.15 -1.63
N GLY A 83 1.50 -5.34 -2.61
CA GLY A 83 1.84 -5.52 -4.01
C GLY A 83 3.33 -5.33 -4.32
N ALA A 84 4.01 -4.41 -3.64
CA ALA A 84 5.47 -4.26 -3.75
C ALA A 84 6.22 -5.48 -3.19
N LEU A 85 5.70 -6.12 -2.14
CA LEU A 85 6.28 -7.31 -1.53
C LEU A 85 5.98 -8.59 -2.33
N GLY A 86 4.75 -8.75 -2.82
CA GLY A 86 4.26 -9.97 -3.48
C GLY A 86 4.27 -9.91 -5.02
N GLY A 87 4.54 -8.75 -5.61
CA GLY A 87 4.43 -8.50 -7.04
C GLY A 87 2.99 -8.52 -7.57
N GLY A 88 2.81 -8.14 -8.84
CA GLY A 88 1.47 -8.05 -9.46
C GLY A 88 0.70 -9.38 -9.55
N ARG A 89 1.41 -10.52 -9.51
CA ARG A 89 0.78 -11.87 -9.49
C ARG A 89 0.16 -12.23 -8.14
N SER A 90 0.50 -11.52 -7.05
CA SER A 90 -0.12 -11.72 -5.74
C SER A 90 -1.57 -11.23 -5.67
N VAL A 91 -1.97 -10.33 -6.57
CA VAL A 91 -3.33 -9.80 -6.65
C VAL A 91 -4.25 -10.85 -7.28
N PRO A 92 -5.39 -11.20 -6.64
CA PRO A 92 -6.37 -12.12 -7.20
C PRO A 92 -6.75 -11.77 -8.64
N ALA A 93 -6.86 -12.78 -9.50
CA ALA A 93 -7.17 -12.58 -10.93
C ALA A 93 -8.47 -11.81 -11.12
N THR A 94 -9.52 -12.15 -10.37
CA THR A 94 -10.81 -11.47 -10.41
C THR A 94 -10.71 -9.98 -10.10
N TRP A 95 -9.83 -9.57 -9.19
CA TRP A 95 -9.61 -8.15 -8.87
C TRP A 95 -8.82 -7.44 -9.97
N ARG A 96 -7.79 -8.10 -10.50
CA ARG A 96 -7.00 -7.56 -11.62
C ARG A 96 -7.88 -7.34 -12.84
N ASP A 97 -8.72 -8.31 -13.18
CA ASP A 97 -9.59 -8.24 -14.36
C ASP A 97 -10.67 -7.16 -14.18
N ALA A 98 -11.23 -7.01 -12.97
CA ALA A 98 -12.21 -5.97 -12.67
C ALA A 98 -11.64 -4.53 -12.72
N CYS A 99 -10.35 -4.36 -12.42
CA CYS A 99 -9.69 -3.05 -12.35
C CYS A 99 -8.71 -2.77 -13.49
N ARG A 100 -8.62 -3.67 -14.49
CA ARG A 100 -7.64 -3.61 -15.57
C ARG A 100 -7.78 -2.35 -16.41
N THR A 101 -9.00 -1.98 -16.75
CA THR A 101 -9.28 -0.78 -17.55
C THR A 101 -9.57 0.41 -16.64
N LEU A 102 -8.76 1.46 -16.75
CA LEU A 102 -8.93 2.67 -15.94
C LEU A 102 -10.17 3.46 -16.37
N ALA A 103 -11.00 3.82 -15.40
CA ALA A 103 -12.19 4.65 -15.64
C ALA A 103 -11.86 6.13 -15.89
N GLY A 104 -10.67 6.59 -15.49
CA GLY A 104 -10.25 7.99 -15.63
C GLY A 104 -10.87 8.97 -14.62
N CYS A 105 -11.45 8.50 -13.52
CA CYS A 105 -12.16 9.36 -12.56
C CYS A 105 -11.29 10.50 -11.98
N ALA A 106 -10.05 10.19 -11.57
CA ALA A 106 -9.12 11.20 -11.05
C ALA A 106 -8.27 11.86 -12.16
N LEU A 107 -8.01 11.13 -13.25
CA LEU A 107 -7.18 11.55 -14.37
C LEU A 107 -7.90 11.20 -15.67
N PRO A 108 -8.74 12.12 -16.22
CA PRO A 108 -9.58 11.83 -17.38
C PRO A 108 -8.81 11.31 -18.61
N ARG A 109 -7.58 11.79 -18.80
CA ARG A 109 -6.69 11.38 -19.91
C ARG A 109 -6.27 9.90 -19.86
N LEU A 110 -6.47 9.21 -18.74
CA LEU A 110 -6.14 7.80 -18.57
C LEU A 110 -7.35 6.87 -18.77
N ALA A 111 -8.54 7.42 -19.06
CA ALA A 111 -9.73 6.60 -19.31
C ALA A 111 -9.49 5.60 -20.46
N GLY A 112 -9.89 4.34 -20.27
CA GLY A 112 -9.71 3.27 -21.25
C GLY A 112 -8.31 2.65 -21.31
N THR A 113 -7.34 3.15 -20.54
CA THR A 113 -5.97 2.61 -20.52
C THR A 113 -5.90 1.32 -19.69
N ASP A 114 -5.11 0.33 -20.14
CA ASP A 114 -4.79 -0.86 -19.34
C ASP A 114 -3.77 -0.50 -18.24
N LEU A 115 -4.15 -0.74 -16.97
CA LEU A 115 -3.35 -0.42 -15.79
C LEU A 115 -2.01 -1.19 -15.75
N VAL A 116 -1.98 -2.43 -16.23
CA VAL A 116 -0.76 -3.25 -16.26
C VAL A 116 0.20 -2.74 -17.33
N GLU A 117 -0.31 -2.34 -18.49
CA GLU A 117 0.51 -1.69 -19.53
C GLU A 117 1.07 -0.36 -19.01
N LEU A 118 0.26 0.45 -18.34
CA LEU A 118 0.72 1.69 -17.72
C LEU A 118 1.81 1.43 -16.66
N ALA A 119 1.64 0.40 -15.83
CA ALA A 119 2.66 0.02 -14.84
C ALA A 119 3.98 -0.41 -15.51
N ALA A 120 3.91 -1.16 -16.62
CA ALA A 120 5.10 -1.54 -17.39
C ALA A 120 5.81 -0.30 -17.99
N LEU A 121 5.06 0.67 -18.52
CA LEU A 121 5.62 1.93 -19.00
C LEU A 121 6.33 2.71 -17.86
N LEU A 122 5.71 2.78 -16.68
CA LEU A 122 6.33 3.41 -15.52
C LEU A 122 7.61 2.69 -15.09
N GLU A 123 7.62 1.36 -15.07
CA GLU A 123 8.84 0.58 -14.79
C GLU A 123 9.95 0.93 -15.78
N THR A 124 9.65 0.97 -17.09
CA THR A 124 10.65 1.32 -18.11
C THR A 124 11.18 2.75 -17.96
N ALA A 125 10.32 3.71 -17.59
CA ALA A 125 10.70 5.10 -17.39
C ALA A 125 11.52 5.32 -16.11
N LEU A 126 11.24 4.54 -15.06
CA LEU A 126 11.92 4.62 -13.75
C LEU A 126 13.22 3.81 -13.71
N ARG A 127 13.42 2.89 -14.65
CA ARG A 127 14.66 2.13 -14.73
C ARG A 127 15.82 3.10 -15.02
N PRO A 128 16.85 3.16 -14.17
CA PRO A 128 18.01 4.00 -14.44
C PRO A 128 18.60 3.62 -15.80
N GLN A 129 18.73 4.62 -16.69
CA GLN A 129 19.47 4.49 -17.94
C GLN A 129 20.89 4.05 -17.55
N GLY A 130 21.30 2.83 -17.89
CA GLY A 130 22.44 2.16 -17.27
C GLY A 130 23.78 2.91 -17.38
N GLY A 131 24.59 2.81 -16.32
CA GLY A 131 26.03 3.07 -16.35
C GLY A 131 26.59 3.61 -15.03
N LEU A 132 27.04 2.72 -14.14
CA LEU A 132 28.14 3.10 -13.24
C LEU A 132 29.36 3.34 -14.14
N PRO A 133 30.03 4.49 -14.11
CA PRO A 133 31.25 4.68 -14.91
C PRO A 133 32.30 3.63 -14.51
N PRO A 134 32.97 2.96 -15.46
CA PRO A 134 34.09 2.09 -15.14
C PRO A 134 35.26 2.98 -14.67
N GLY A 135 35.45 3.09 -13.36
CA GLY A 135 36.54 3.94 -12.85
C GLY A 135 36.61 4.24 -11.36
N ALA A 136 35.71 3.71 -10.50
CA ALA A 136 35.90 3.84 -9.05
C ALA A 136 36.84 2.74 -8.52
N ALA A 137 38.07 2.70 -9.04
CA ALA A 137 39.15 1.99 -8.38
C ALA A 137 39.48 2.73 -7.07
N LEU A 138 39.33 2.05 -5.95
CA LEU A 138 39.80 2.52 -4.64
C LEU A 138 41.31 2.77 -4.70
N PRO A 139 41.84 3.92 -4.24
CA PRO A 139 43.27 4.07 -4.09
C PRO A 139 43.76 3.09 -3.01
N ALA A 140 44.76 2.29 -3.39
CA ALA A 140 45.57 1.51 -2.47
C ALA A 140 46.69 2.41 -1.92
N GLY A 141 46.89 2.37 -0.60
CA GLY A 141 48.05 2.97 0.08
C GLY A 141 47.70 4.15 0.96
#